data_AF-J9Q4I7-F1
#
_entry.id   AF-J9Q4I7-F1
#
_cell.length_a   1.000
_cell.length_b   1.000
_cell.length_c   1.000
_cell.angle_alpha   90.00
_cell.angle_beta   90.00
_cell.angle_gamma   90.00
#
_symmetry.space_group_name_H-M   'P 1'
#
loop_
_entity.id
_entity.type
_entity.pdbx_description
1 polymer ?
#
loop_
_entity_poly.entity_id
_entity_poly.type
_entity_poly.pdbx_seq_one_letter_code
_entity_poly.pdbx_strand_id
1 'polypeptide(L)'
;CCKQNERALIDVMGSRNYSSTPETTNANRACRLLLGPCTDQLRDVLRQDIPPHTFSQVLKLKAKKLLRLTAPRIAVISPTNGNYTGNYEDMDFSLLYVLLRNITSIRPHNNGWGCDPNPGDTSTSANIERIRLARNNCV
;
A
#
# COMPACT_ATOMS: atom_id res chain seq x y z
N CYS A 1 -2.20 13.05 -16.97
CA CYS A 1 -0.77 13.10 -17.31
C CYS A 1 -0.06 11.78 -16.98
N CYS A 2 -0.27 11.12 -15.83
CA CYS A 2 0.31 9.79 -15.54
C CYS A 2 -0.60 8.59 -15.90
N LYS A 3 -1.20 8.58 -17.09
CA LYS A 3 -1.89 7.37 -17.63
C LYS A 3 -1.21 6.80 -18.88
N GLN A 4 0.05 7.16 -19.12
CA GLN A 4 0.75 6.78 -20.35
C GLN A 4 2.04 6.01 -20.12
N ASN A 5 2.09 5.10 -19.14
CA ASN A 5 3.25 4.21 -18.99
C ASN A 5 2.91 2.75 -18.72
N GLU A 6 1.76 2.26 -19.18
CA GLU A 6 1.41 0.83 -19.11
C GLU A 6 2.01 -0.01 -20.25
N ARG A 7 2.56 0.61 -21.30
CA ARG A 7 3.15 -0.12 -22.44
C ARG A 7 4.63 -0.47 -22.30
N ALA A 8 5.38 0.25 -21.46
CA ALA A 8 6.81 -0.03 -21.25
C ALA A 8 7.09 -1.11 -20.19
N LEU A 9 6.08 -1.48 -19.38
CA LEU A 9 6.23 -2.47 -18.31
C LEU A 9 6.12 -3.93 -18.78
N ILE A 10 5.49 -4.17 -19.94
CA ILE A 10 5.21 -5.53 -20.43
C ILE A 10 6.46 -6.20 -21.01
N ASP A 11 7.44 -5.42 -21.51
CA ASP A 11 8.65 -5.95 -22.15
C ASP A 11 9.76 -6.35 -21.14
N VAL A 12 9.65 -5.90 -19.87
CA VAL A 12 10.65 -6.19 -18.81
C VAL A 12 10.25 -7.41 -17.96
N MET A 13 9.02 -7.93 -18.13
CA MET A 13 8.48 -9.07 -17.37
C MET A 13 8.80 -10.44 -17.98
N GLY A 14 9.67 -10.50 -18.98
CA GLY A 14 10.23 -11.75 -19.50
C GLY A 14 11.21 -12.37 -18.49
N SER A 15 10.71 -13.31 -17.69
CA SER A 15 11.46 -14.32 -16.91
C SER A 15 12.82 -13.88 -16.34
N ARG A 16 12.81 -13.11 -15.24
CA ARG A 16 13.99 -13.04 -14.36
C ARG A 16 14.09 -14.36 -13.61
N ASN A 17 15.01 -15.22 -14.01
CA ASN A 17 15.48 -16.32 -13.17
C ASN A 17 16.13 -15.71 -11.92
N TYR A 18 15.37 -15.61 -10.82
CA TYR A 18 15.89 -15.09 -9.56
C TYR A 18 16.72 -16.19 -8.88
N SER A 19 18.01 -16.22 -9.18
CA SER A 19 18.95 -17.04 -8.42
C SER A 19 19.18 -16.39 -7.06
N SER A 20 18.92 -17.11 -5.98
CA SER A 20 19.16 -16.60 -4.62
C SER A 20 20.66 -16.60 -4.33
N THR A 21 21.27 -15.43 -4.32
CA THR A 21 22.66 -15.22 -3.89
C THR A 21 22.68 -14.66 -2.45
N PRO A 22 23.85 -14.66 -1.78
CA PRO A 22 24.01 -13.96 -0.50
C PRO A 22 23.63 -12.48 -0.60
N GLU A 23 23.96 -11.81 -1.71
CA GLU A 23 23.66 -10.40 -1.96
C GLU A 23 22.15 -10.17 -2.07
N THR A 24 21.43 -11.00 -2.84
CA THR A 24 19.96 -10.89 -2.96
C THR A 24 19.26 -11.20 -1.64
N THR A 25 19.81 -12.12 -0.85
CA THR A 25 19.31 -12.44 0.50
C THR A 25 19.51 -11.25 1.45
N ASN A 26 20.69 -10.64 1.43
CA ASN A 26 21.02 -9.49 2.26
C ASN A 26 20.22 -8.25 1.87
N ALA A 27 20.01 -8.00 0.57
CA ALA A 27 19.13 -6.93 0.09
C ALA A 27 17.69 -7.10 0.61
N ASN A 28 17.14 -8.32 0.53
CA ASN A 28 15.83 -8.63 1.09
C ASN A 28 15.75 -8.39 2.60
N ARG A 29 16.80 -8.78 3.35
CA ARG A 29 16.88 -8.52 4.80
C ARG A 29 16.91 -7.02 5.10
N ALA A 30 17.72 -6.25 4.38
CA ALA A 30 17.78 -4.80 4.53
C ALA A 30 16.43 -4.14 4.23
N CYS A 31 15.76 -4.55 3.16
CA CYS A 31 14.42 -4.08 2.83
C CYS A 31 13.41 -4.36 3.95
N ARG A 32 13.42 -5.57 4.52
CA ARG A 32 12.55 -5.91 5.66
C ARG A 32 12.85 -5.05 6.89
N LEU A 33 14.12 -4.82 7.20
CA LEU A 33 14.54 -4.00 8.34
C LEU A 33 14.11 -2.52 8.19
N LEU A 34 14.18 -1.98 6.98
CA LEU A 34 13.78 -0.60 6.70
C LEU A 34 12.27 -0.43 6.61
N LEU A 35 11.59 -1.35 5.91
CA LEU A 35 10.15 -1.22 5.62
C LEU A 35 9.25 -1.70 6.76
N GLY A 36 9.74 -2.53 7.68
CA GLY A 36 8.99 -2.97 8.86
C GLY A 36 8.48 -1.79 9.69
N PRO A 37 9.38 -0.95 10.24
CA PRO A 37 8.99 0.24 11.00
C PRO A 37 8.14 1.22 10.20
N CYS A 38 8.38 1.37 8.89
CA CYS A 38 7.52 2.18 8.04
C CYS A 38 6.10 1.64 7.97
N THR A 39 5.93 0.31 7.89
CA THR A 39 4.61 -0.32 7.87
C THR A 39 3.89 -0.12 9.21
N ASP A 40 4.61 -0.21 10.33
CA ASP A 40 4.07 0.08 11.66
C ASP A 40 3.57 1.53 11.76
N GLN A 41 4.36 2.48 11.28
CA GLN A 41 3.97 3.89 11.25
C GLN A 41 2.71 4.12 10.40
N LEU A 42 2.54 3.38 9.29
CA LEU A 42 1.32 3.45 8.48
C LEU A 42 0.09 2.89 9.20
N ARG A 43 0.26 1.85 10.03
CA ARG A 43 -0.82 1.35 10.89
C ARG A 43 -1.25 2.43 11.88
N ASP A 44 -0.31 3.15 12.46
CA ASP A 44 -0.63 4.21 13.41
C ASP A 44 -1.33 5.40 12.75
N VAL A 45 -0.90 5.80 11.55
CA VAL A 45 -1.63 6.81 10.75
C VAL A 45 -3.06 6.34 10.46
N LEU A 46 -3.25 5.06 10.11
CA LEU A 46 -4.58 4.50 9.89
C LEU A 46 -5.43 4.49 11.17
N ARG A 47 -4.84 4.18 12.33
CA ARG A 47 -5.53 4.17 13.64
C ARG A 47 -6.00 5.56 14.06
N GLN A 48 -5.21 6.59 13.75
CA GLN A 48 -5.56 7.98 14.04
C GLN A 48 -6.79 8.42 13.25
N ASP A 49 -6.88 8.03 11.98
CA ASP A 49 -7.99 8.44 11.10
C ASP A 49 -9.21 7.51 11.23
N ILE A 50 -8.98 6.23 11.51
CA ILE A 50 -10.02 5.22 11.72
C ILE A 50 -9.70 4.48 13.03
N PRO A 51 -10.37 4.84 14.15
CA PRO A 51 -10.24 4.11 15.39
C PRO A 51 -10.63 2.62 15.25
N PRO A 52 -9.98 1.68 15.94
CA PRO A 52 -10.25 0.25 15.79
C PRO A 52 -11.72 -0.15 16.00
N HIS A 53 -12.42 0.53 16.92
CA HIS A 53 -13.83 0.25 17.23
C HIS A 53 -14.81 0.68 16.11
N THR A 54 -14.45 1.66 15.27
CA THR A 54 -15.26 2.10 14.12
C THR A 54 -14.84 1.42 12.82
N PHE A 55 -13.70 0.73 12.80
CA PHE A 55 -13.10 0.17 11.59
C PHE A 55 -14.05 -0.71 10.78
N SER A 56 -14.74 -1.66 11.43
CA SER A 56 -15.71 -2.54 10.76
C SER A 56 -16.87 -1.76 10.12
N GLN A 57 -17.37 -0.72 10.79
CA GLN A 57 -18.45 0.13 10.26
C GLN A 57 -17.96 0.94 9.06
N VAL A 58 -16.78 1.57 9.16
CA VAL A 58 -16.17 2.35 8.08
C VAL A 58 -15.91 1.45 6.86
N LEU A 59 -15.35 0.25 7.06
CA LEU A 59 -15.15 -0.71 5.98
C LEU A 59 -16.47 -1.10 5.32
N LYS A 60 -17.52 -1.43 6.08
CA LYS A 60 -18.85 -1.76 5.52
C LYS A 60 -19.41 -0.62 4.67
N LEU A 61 -19.34 0.62 5.16
CA LEU A 61 -19.81 1.79 4.44
C LEU A 61 -19.01 2.04 3.15
N LYS A 62 -17.70 1.77 3.18
CA LYS A 62 -16.80 2.02 2.04
C LYS A 62 -16.59 0.76 1.18
N ALA A 63 -17.15 -0.39 1.54
CA ALA A 63 -16.93 -1.68 0.88
C ALA A 63 -17.27 -1.63 -0.61
N LYS A 64 -18.42 -1.03 -0.97
CA LYS A 64 -18.81 -0.85 -2.40
C LYS A 64 -17.80 -0.01 -3.18
N LYS A 65 -17.19 1.00 -2.55
CA LYS A 65 -16.14 1.83 -3.17
C LYS A 65 -14.85 1.02 -3.32
N LEU A 66 -14.46 0.26 -2.29
CA LEU A 66 -13.25 -0.58 -2.31
C LEU A 66 -13.34 -1.71 -3.35
N LEU A 67 -14.48 -2.40 -3.44
CA LEU A 67 -14.73 -3.48 -4.40
C LEU A 67 -14.64 -2.98 -5.85
N ARG A 68 -15.11 -1.76 -6.12
CA ARG A 68 -15.00 -1.12 -7.45
C ARG A 68 -13.57 -0.70 -7.81
N LEU A 69 -12.75 -0.40 -6.82
CA LEU A 69 -11.37 0.08 -7.02
C LEU A 69 -10.34 -1.06 -7.02
N THR A 70 -10.72 -2.25 -6.55
CA THR A 70 -9.76 -3.32 -6.25
C THR A 70 -10.39 -4.70 -6.43
N ALA A 71 -10.18 -5.32 -7.58
CA ALA A 71 -10.44 -6.76 -7.83
C ALA A 71 -9.11 -7.47 -8.17
N PRO A 72 -8.90 -8.78 -7.93
CA PRO A 72 -9.43 -9.68 -6.91
C PRO A 72 -8.55 -9.73 -5.63
N ARG A 73 -7.48 -8.94 -5.54
CA ARG A 73 -6.55 -8.97 -4.38
C ARG A 73 -7.18 -8.54 -3.04
N ILE A 74 -8.28 -7.80 -3.08
CA ILE A 74 -9.03 -7.38 -1.88
C ILE A 74 -10.18 -8.32 -1.52
N ALA A 75 -10.37 -9.42 -2.25
CA ALA A 75 -11.30 -10.47 -1.82
C ALA A 75 -10.96 -11.02 -0.41
N VAL A 76 -9.73 -10.86 0.06
CA VAL A 76 -9.31 -11.23 1.42
C VAL A 76 -9.80 -10.23 2.50
N ILE A 77 -10.01 -8.95 2.15
CA ILE A 77 -10.65 -7.94 3.03
C ILE A 77 -12.14 -7.80 2.69
N SER A 78 -12.64 -8.63 1.79
CA SER A 78 -14.05 -8.90 1.67
C SER A 78 -14.30 -10.22 2.40
N PRO A 79 -14.54 -10.19 3.72
CA PRO A 79 -15.33 -11.23 4.32
C PRO A 79 -16.54 -11.32 3.42
N THR A 80 -16.89 -12.52 2.98
CA THR A 80 -18.09 -12.81 2.19
C THR A 80 -19.37 -12.19 2.82
N ASN A 81 -19.25 -11.66 4.06
CA ASN A 81 -20.28 -11.10 4.92
C ASN A 81 -19.94 -9.69 5.48
N GLY A 82 -18.86 -9.02 5.05
CA GLY A 82 -18.52 -7.63 5.45
C GLY A 82 -17.96 -7.39 6.86
N ASN A 83 -17.54 -8.42 7.62
CA ASN A 83 -16.78 -8.28 8.87
C ASN A 83 -15.28 -8.58 8.72
N TYR A 84 -14.40 -7.58 8.61
CA TYR A 84 -12.96 -7.81 8.73
C TYR A 84 -12.67 -8.36 10.13
N THR A 85 -12.08 -9.55 10.22
CA THR A 85 -11.81 -10.26 11.49
C THR A 85 -10.34 -10.17 11.91
N GLY A 86 -9.47 -9.56 11.10
CA GLY A 86 -8.06 -9.36 11.44
C GLY A 86 -7.85 -8.20 12.41
N ASN A 87 -6.68 -8.15 13.04
CA ASN A 87 -6.22 -6.97 13.77
C ASN A 87 -5.49 -6.02 12.81
N TYR A 88 -5.37 -4.75 13.17
CA TYR A 88 -4.51 -3.78 12.47
C TYR A 88 -3.08 -4.30 12.31
N GLU A 89 -2.59 -5.06 13.30
CA GLU A 89 -1.25 -5.67 13.26
C GLU A 89 -1.09 -6.69 12.14
N ASP A 90 -2.17 -7.36 11.74
CA ASP A 90 -2.15 -8.39 10.69
C ASP A 90 -2.21 -7.78 9.28
N MET A 91 -2.40 -6.46 9.16
CA MET A 91 -2.49 -5.80 7.87
C MET A 91 -1.12 -5.71 7.22
N ASP A 92 -1.02 -6.23 5.98
CA ASP A 92 0.16 -6.01 5.15
C ASP A 92 0.19 -4.58 4.56
N PHE A 93 1.35 -4.20 4.04
CA PHE A 93 1.56 -2.89 3.43
C PHE A 93 0.58 -2.60 2.27
N SER A 94 0.27 -3.60 1.45
CA SER A 94 -0.58 -3.41 0.27
C SER A 94 -2.01 -3.05 0.68
N LEU A 95 -2.53 -3.71 1.71
CA LEU A 95 -3.80 -3.38 2.32
C LEU A 95 -3.77 -1.97 2.94
N LEU A 96 -2.77 -1.68 3.79
CA LEU A 96 -2.63 -0.36 4.42
C LEU A 96 -2.63 0.77 3.39
N TYR A 97 -1.85 0.62 2.32
CA TYR A 97 -1.79 1.59 1.24
C TYR A 97 -3.15 1.84 0.59
N VAL A 98 -3.93 0.79 0.30
CA VAL A 98 -5.27 0.95 -0.29
C VAL A 98 -6.23 1.66 0.67
N LEU A 99 -6.20 1.33 1.96
CA LEU A 99 -7.07 1.97 2.96
C LEU A 99 -6.72 3.45 3.13
N LEU A 100 -5.43 3.76 3.32
CA LEU A 100 -4.93 5.13 3.45
C LEU A 100 -5.32 5.98 2.23
N ARG A 101 -5.08 5.47 1.02
CA ARG A 101 -5.41 6.20 -0.21
C ARG A 101 -6.90 6.47 -0.43
N ASN A 102 -7.77 5.55 -0.03
CA ASN A 102 -9.17 5.53 -0.50
C ASN A 102 -10.23 5.79 0.57
N ILE A 103 -9.89 5.56 1.84
CA ILE A 103 -10.81 5.65 2.96
C ILE A 103 -10.48 6.84 3.85
N THR A 104 -9.21 7.03 4.16
CA THR A 104 -8.79 8.08 5.10
C THR A 104 -8.98 9.49 4.53
N SER A 105 -8.92 10.48 5.40
CA SER A 105 -9.01 11.90 5.09
C SER A 105 -7.76 12.48 4.40
N ILE A 106 -6.71 11.65 4.21
CA ILE A 106 -5.44 12.06 3.62
C ILE A 106 -5.64 12.53 2.18
N ARG A 107 -5.37 13.81 1.95
CA ARG A 107 -5.41 14.39 0.61
C ARG A 107 -4.23 13.90 -0.24
N PRO A 108 -4.45 13.64 -1.54
CA PRO A 108 -3.35 13.34 -2.45
C PRO A 108 -2.34 14.49 -2.44
N HIS A 109 -1.06 14.14 -2.55
CA HIS A 109 -0.01 15.11 -2.80
C HIS A 109 -0.17 15.73 -4.19
N ASN A 110 0.62 16.75 -4.52
CA ASN A 110 0.42 17.56 -5.74
C ASN A 110 0.43 16.75 -7.06
N ASN A 111 1.25 15.69 -7.12
CA ASN A 111 1.32 14.82 -8.29
C ASN A 111 0.26 13.69 -8.28
N GLY A 112 -0.47 13.55 -7.17
CA GLY A 112 -1.48 12.54 -6.98
C GLY A 112 -0.93 11.14 -6.69
N TRP A 113 -1.74 10.34 -5.98
CA TRP A 113 -1.43 8.95 -5.70
C TRP A 113 -1.12 8.14 -6.97
N GLY A 114 -0.11 7.27 -6.93
CA GLY A 114 0.35 6.54 -8.11
C GLY A 114 1.55 7.17 -8.80
N CYS A 115 1.90 8.41 -8.47
CA CYS A 115 2.94 9.18 -9.13
C CYS A 115 4.05 9.53 -8.16
N ASP A 116 5.27 9.69 -8.68
CA ASP A 116 6.40 10.10 -7.84
C ASP A 116 6.14 11.46 -7.19
N PRO A 117 6.29 11.58 -5.87
CA PRO A 117 6.13 12.86 -5.19
C PRO A 117 7.30 13.80 -5.50
N ASN A 118 7.06 15.10 -5.41
CA ASN A 118 8.15 16.07 -5.51
C ASN A 118 9.17 15.83 -4.37
N PRO A 119 10.49 15.89 -4.62
CA PRO A 119 11.51 15.71 -3.58
C PRO A 119 11.32 16.57 -2.33
N GLY A 120 10.81 17.80 -2.48
CA GLY A 120 10.55 18.73 -1.36
C GLY A 120 9.19 18.57 -0.69
N ASP A 121 8.31 17.67 -1.17
CA ASP A 121 6.97 17.47 -0.62
C ASP A 121 7.03 16.62 0.66
N THR A 122 6.76 17.25 1.81
CA THR A 122 6.80 16.60 3.13
C THR A 122 5.41 16.12 3.60
N SER A 123 4.39 16.14 2.73
CA SER A 123 3.05 15.70 3.08
C SER A 123 2.99 14.20 3.40
N THR A 124 2.01 13.81 4.22
CA THR A 124 1.78 12.40 4.58
C THR A 124 1.57 11.53 3.34
N SER A 125 0.82 12.00 2.35
CA SER A 125 0.59 11.25 1.11
C SER A 125 1.85 11.10 0.26
N ALA A 126 2.71 12.12 0.18
CA ALA A 126 4.01 12.00 -0.46
C ALA A 126 4.92 10.98 0.26
N ASN A 127 4.94 10.99 1.60
CA ASN A 127 5.73 10.04 2.38
C ASN A 127 5.24 8.59 2.22
N ILE A 128 3.92 8.36 2.22
CA ILE A 128 3.31 7.05 1.94
C ILE A 128 3.75 6.54 0.56
N GLU A 129 3.76 7.43 -0.44
CA GLU A 129 4.16 7.09 -1.80
C GLU A 129 5.64 6.70 -1.90
N ARG A 130 6.53 7.41 -1.20
CA ARG A 130 7.95 7.04 -1.12
C ARG A 130 8.16 5.66 -0.51
N ILE A 131 7.43 5.30 0.54
CA ILE A 131 7.50 3.96 1.14
C ILE A 131 7.03 2.92 0.13
N ARG A 132 5.95 3.19 -0.64
CA ARG A 132 5.48 2.29 -1.70
C ARG A 132 6.54 2.07 -2.78
N LEU A 133 7.18 3.14 -3.24
CA LEU A 133 8.23 3.08 -4.26
C LEU A 133 9.47 2.32 -3.74
N ALA A 134 9.91 2.60 -2.51
CA ALA A 134 10.99 1.87 -1.86
C ALA A 134 10.69 0.37 -1.76
N ARG A 135 9.46 0.00 -1.36
CA ARG A 135 9.02 -1.40 -1.35
C ARG A 135 9.04 -2.02 -2.75
N ASN A 136 8.56 -1.33 -3.76
CA ASN A 136 8.52 -1.88 -5.12
C ASN A 136 9.92 -2.10 -5.73
N ASN A 137 10.91 -1.34 -5.28
CA ASN A 137 12.31 -1.55 -5.68
C ASN A 137 12.99 -2.70 -4.91
N CYS A 138 12.39 -3.15 -3.82
CA CYS A 138 12.87 -4.25 -2.98
C CYS A 138 12.38 -5.64 -3.42
N VAL A 139 11.36 -5.71 -4.28
CA VAL A 139 10.64 -6.94 -4.66
C VAL A 139 10.85 -7.25 -6.14
#